data_AF-A0A2P5C2B1-F1
#
_entry.id   AF-A0A2P5C2B1-F1
#
_cell.length_a   1.000
_cell.length_b   1.000
_cell.length_c   1.000
_cell.angle_alpha   90.00
_cell.angle_beta   90.00
_cell.angle_gamma   90.00
#
_symmetry.space_group_name_H-M   'P 1'
#
loop_
_entity.id
_entity.type
_entity.pdbx_description
1 polymer ?
#
loop_
_entity_poly.entity_id
_entity_poly.type
_entity_poly.pdbx_seq_one_letter_code
_entity_poly.pdbx_strand_id
1 'polypeptide(L)'
;METNGKHTPETPNGGEKYANINWDELGFGLVQTDYMYIMKCSKGESFSARTLTRYGNIEISPAAGILNYGQGLLNLLVEDKSAEIHQVFKVVGEAKAKEFSDVLFLDAATGKNIEEVASCNIFIIKGNLISTPALSSGTILAGVTRQSVIEIAGDLGYQVEERTIPVDDLLEADEVFCTGTAVVLQAVNSITYQGKRIEYKPNAEPAVSLKLHSILTGIQTGRIEDKKGWTVLVD
;
A
#
# COMPACT_ATOMS: atom_id res chain seq x y z
N MET A 1 -20.70 11.61 40.54
CA MET A 1 -19.32 11.79 41.01
C MET A 1 -18.42 11.24 39.93
N GLU A 2 -18.08 12.13 38.99
CA GLU A 2 -17.14 11.88 37.92
C GLU A 2 -15.72 12.01 38.48
N THR A 3 -14.84 11.08 38.11
CA THR A 3 -13.41 11.36 38.02
C THR A 3 -12.88 10.72 36.74
N ASN A 4 -12.87 11.52 35.67
CA ASN A 4 -12.10 11.29 34.46
C ASN A 4 -10.61 11.28 34.82
N GLY A 5 -10.00 10.09 34.83
CA GLY A 5 -8.55 9.94 34.86
C GLY A 5 -7.97 10.20 33.47
N LYS A 6 -7.65 11.46 33.16
CA LYS A 6 -6.74 11.78 32.05
C LYS A 6 -5.38 11.17 32.39
N HIS A 7 -4.97 10.15 31.64
CA HIS A 7 -3.60 9.66 31.65
C HIS A 7 -2.73 10.69 30.92
N THR A 8 -2.12 11.61 31.66
CA THR A 8 -1.00 12.42 31.14
C THR A 8 0.26 11.55 31.15
N PRO A 9 0.96 11.38 30.02
CA PRO A 9 2.25 10.72 30.03
C PRO A 9 3.24 11.59 30.80
N GLU A 10 3.86 11.01 31.83
CA GLU A 10 4.98 11.63 32.54
C GLU A 10 6.16 11.80 31.56
N THR A 11 6.65 13.03 31.40
CA THR A 11 7.83 13.31 30.56
C THR A 11 9.09 12.73 31.20
N PRO A 12 9.87 11.90 30.49
CA PRO A 12 11.14 11.42 30.99
C PRO A 12 12.12 12.57 31.19
N ASN A 13 12.71 12.62 32.36
CA ASN A 13 13.74 13.58 32.74
C ASN A 13 15.05 13.22 32.02
N GLY A 14 15.31 13.83 30.87
CA GLY A 14 16.54 13.67 30.08
C GLY A 14 16.42 14.47 28.79
N GLY A 15 17.41 15.31 28.47
CA GLY A 15 17.33 16.35 27.43
C GLY A 15 17.34 15.87 25.97
N GLU A 16 16.50 14.90 25.62
CA GLU A 16 16.24 14.52 24.24
C GLU A 16 15.09 15.38 23.68
N LYS A 17 15.43 16.32 22.79
CA LYS A 17 14.46 17.10 22.04
C LYS A 17 13.82 16.22 20.97
N TYR A 18 12.80 15.46 21.34
CA TYR A 18 11.90 14.88 20.34
C TYR A 18 11.29 15.99 19.50
N ALA A 19 11.07 15.72 18.21
CA ALA A 19 10.38 16.65 17.34
C ALA A 19 8.99 16.95 17.92
N ASN A 20 8.59 18.22 17.95
CA ASN A 20 7.27 18.64 18.41
C ASN A 20 6.22 18.32 17.32
N ILE A 21 5.85 17.05 17.21
CA ILE A 21 4.89 16.52 16.24
C ILE A 21 3.56 16.26 16.94
N ASN A 22 2.46 16.72 16.34
CA ASN A 22 1.12 16.32 16.76
C ASN A 22 0.79 14.94 16.17
N TRP A 23 0.94 13.90 16.99
CA TRP A 23 0.73 12.51 16.56
C TRP A 23 -0.72 12.21 16.16
N ASP A 24 -1.70 12.95 16.69
CA ASP A 24 -3.13 12.73 16.39
C ASP A 24 -3.54 13.32 15.02
N GLU A 25 -2.76 14.26 14.49
CA GLU A 25 -3.01 14.92 13.19
C GLU A 25 -2.06 14.43 12.09
N LEU A 26 -1.18 13.47 12.40
CA LEU A 26 -0.23 12.93 11.43
C LEU A 26 -0.99 12.14 10.36
N GLY A 27 -1.02 12.70 9.15
CA GLY A 27 -1.61 12.07 7.97
C GLY A 27 -0.57 11.62 6.96
N PHE A 28 -1.04 11.17 5.79
CA PHE A 28 -0.19 10.84 4.65
C PHE A 28 0.14 12.11 3.87
N GLY A 29 1.16 12.84 4.34
CA GLY A 29 1.56 14.13 3.79
C GLY A 29 3.01 14.46 4.11
N LEU A 30 3.60 15.39 3.36
CA LEU A 30 5.02 15.73 3.49
C LEU A 30 5.29 16.36 4.87
N VAL A 31 5.99 15.62 5.72
CA VAL A 31 6.59 16.13 6.96
C VAL A 31 8.11 16.04 6.82
N GLN A 32 8.77 17.19 6.80
CA GLN A 32 10.21 17.24 6.60
C GLN A 32 10.96 16.60 7.79
N THR A 33 11.89 15.68 7.48
CA THR A 33 12.83 15.10 8.44
C THR A 33 14.15 15.88 8.46
N ASP A 34 15.00 15.60 9.45
CA ASP A 34 16.27 16.28 9.64
C ASP A 34 17.32 15.97 8.57
N TYR A 35 17.32 14.74 8.06
CA TYR A 35 18.38 14.19 7.21
C TYR A 35 17.81 13.40 6.04
N MET A 36 18.57 13.35 4.95
CA MET A 36 18.34 12.51 3.79
C MET A 36 19.64 11.78 3.42
N TYR A 37 19.52 10.60 2.82
CA TYR A 37 20.65 9.81 2.36
C TYR A 37 20.78 9.91 0.83
N ILE A 38 22.00 10.18 0.34
CA ILE A 38 22.29 10.37 -1.09
C ILE A 38 23.42 9.41 -1.50
N MET A 39 23.25 8.79 -2.66
CA MET A 39 24.28 8.02 -3.38
C MET A 39 24.34 8.47 -4.83
N LYS A 40 25.54 8.46 -5.41
CA LYS A 40 25.76 8.79 -6.83
C LYS A 40 26.21 7.56 -7.60
N CYS A 41 25.89 7.51 -8.89
CA CYS A 41 26.28 6.44 -9.78
C CYS A 41 26.57 7.02 -11.16
N SER A 42 27.70 6.64 -11.76
CA SER A 42 28.05 6.98 -13.14
C SER A 42 27.88 5.75 -14.03
N LYS A 43 27.76 5.97 -15.34
CA LYS A 43 27.59 4.89 -16.32
C LYS A 43 28.76 3.90 -16.24
N GLY A 44 28.46 2.64 -15.94
CA GLY A 44 29.45 1.56 -15.85
C GLY A 44 30.20 1.49 -14.52
N GLU A 45 29.85 2.32 -13.54
CA GLU A 45 30.44 2.32 -12.20
C GLU A 45 29.48 1.74 -11.15
N SER A 46 30.04 1.28 -10.04
CA SER A 46 29.25 0.96 -8.84
C SER A 46 28.79 2.22 -8.13
N PHE A 47 27.69 2.14 -7.38
CA PHE A 47 27.25 3.24 -6.54
C PHE A 47 28.35 3.71 -5.58
N SER A 48 28.63 5.01 -5.62
CA SER A 48 29.69 5.70 -4.89
C SER A 48 29.13 6.92 -4.15
N ALA A 49 29.97 7.60 -3.37
CA ALA A 49 29.62 8.84 -2.64
C ALA A 49 28.36 8.70 -1.75
N ARG A 50 28.41 7.75 -0.81
CA ARG A 50 27.36 7.49 0.20
C ARG A 50 27.40 8.55 1.29
N THR A 51 26.40 9.42 1.34
CA THR A 51 26.39 10.55 2.28
C THR A 51 25.03 10.70 2.94
N LEU A 52 25.03 10.75 4.27
CA LEU A 52 23.91 11.27 5.07
C LEU A 52 24.09 12.79 5.19
N THR A 53 23.14 13.56 4.70
CA THR A 53 23.18 15.03 4.70
C THR A 53 21.89 15.61 5.28
N ARG A 54 21.90 16.87 5.67
CA ARG A 54 20.66 17.58 6.06
C ARG A 54 19.67 17.54 4.90
N TYR A 55 18.40 17.36 5.23
CA TYR A 55 17.33 17.46 4.23
C TYR A 55 17.40 18.81 3.51
N GLY A 56 17.33 18.79 2.19
CA GLY A 56 17.42 19.99 1.37
C GLY A 56 17.19 19.69 -0.11
N ASN A 57 17.20 20.76 -0.91
CA ASN A 57 17.00 20.64 -2.34
C ASN A 57 18.10 19.82 -3.01
N ILE A 58 17.72 19.00 -3.99
CA ILE A 58 18.66 18.28 -4.85
C ILE A 58 18.86 19.10 -6.12
N GLU A 59 20.13 19.33 -6.50
CA GLU A 59 20.48 19.94 -7.78
C GLU A 59 20.55 18.87 -8.87
N ILE A 60 19.84 19.10 -9.97
CA ILE A 60 19.84 18.21 -11.13
C ILE A 60 19.93 19.02 -12.42
N SER A 61 20.58 18.46 -13.44
CA SER A 61 20.62 19.09 -14.76
C SER A 61 19.19 19.22 -15.32
N PRO A 62 18.81 20.37 -15.91
CA PRO A 62 17.52 20.50 -16.61
C PRO A 62 17.32 19.47 -17.74
N ALA A 63 18.42 18.95 -18.30
CA ALA A 63 18.40 17.91 -19.32
C ALA A 63 18.37 16.48 -18.75
N ALA A 64 18.19 16.31 -17.43
CA ALA A 64 18.20 14.99 -16.81
C ALA A 64 17.03 14.12 -17.30
N GLY A 65 17.31 12.83 -17.49
CA GLY A 65 16.34 11.87 -18.03
C GLY A 65 15.09 11.70 -17.17
N ILE A 66 15.19 11.89 -15.84
CA ILE A 66 14.02 11.89 -14.94
C ILE A 66 13.03 13.00 -15.28
N LEU A 67 13.51 14.20 -15.61
CA LEU A 67 12.66 15.36 -15.88
C LEU A 67 12.03 15.32 -17.28
N ASN A 68 12.72 14.69 -18.24
CA ASN A 68 12.33 14.74 -19.65
C ASN A 68 11.70 13.44 -20.15
N TYR A 69 12.08 12.30 -19.56
CA TYR A 69 11.74 10.96 -20.06
C TYR A 69 11.24 10.01 -18.95
N GLY A 70 11.00 10.51 -17.73
CA GLY A 70 10.49 9.69 -16.63
C GLY A 70 11.42 8.56 -16.21
N GLN A 71 12.74 8.68 -16.43
CA GLN A 71 13.72 7.65 -16.07
C GLN A 71 13.99 7.63 -14.56
N GLY A 72 13.01 7.18 -13.78
CA GLY A 72 13.06 7.06 -12.33
C GLY A 72 12.38 5.80 -11.85
N LEU A 73 12.89 5.27 -10.74
CA LEU A 73 12.25 4.22 -9.96
C LEU A 73 12.22 4.68 -8.52
N LEU A 74 11.13 4.38 -7.84
CA LEU A 74 10.93 4.70 -6.43
C LEU A 74 10.38 3.45 -5.75
N ASN A 75 11.05 3.04 -4.68
CA ASN A 75 10.77 1.83 -3.91
C ASN A 75 10.55 2.20 -2.46
N LEU A 76 9.48 1.70 -1.88
CA LEU A 76 9.08 2.13 -0.55
C LEU A 76 8.65 1.01 0.34
N LEU A 77 9.29 1.01 1.50
CA LEU A 77 8.91 0.23 2.66
C LEU A 77 8.14 1.15 3.61
N VAL A 78 7.16 1.88 3.00
CA VAL A 78 6.33 3.02 3.43
C VAL A 78 6.75 4.34 2.70
N GLU A 79 5.90 4.75 1.71
CA GLU A 79 5.69 6.05 0.93
C GLU A 79 6.07 6.30 -0.57
N ASP A 80 5.12 6.43 -1.53
CA ASP A 80 4.73 5.63 -2.74
C ASP A 80 5.52 5.94 -4.08
N LYS A 81 5.52 5.04 -5.10
CA LYS A 81 6.34 4.92 -6.35
C LYS A 81 6.23 6.04 -7.41
N SER A 82 7.20 6.19 -8.34
CA SER A 82 7.14 6.98 -9.61
C SER A 82 7.76 6.16 -10.76
N ALA A 83 7.20 6.08 -11.99
CA ALA A 83 7.22 7.13 -13.01
C ALA A 83 6.05 7.12 -14.05
N GLU A 84 4.94 6.38 -13.84
CA GLU A 84 3.72 6.45 -14.69
C GLU A 84 2.57 7.26 -14.05
N ILE A 85 2.94 8.00 -13.02
CA ILE A 85 2.08 8.56 -11.97
C ILE A 85 1.05 9.59 -12.49
N HIS A 86 1.34 10.30 -13.59
CA HIS A 86 0.53 11.43 -14.01
C HIS A 86 -0.86 11.00 -14.54
N GLN A 87 -0.90 9.94 -15.34
CA GLN A 87 -2.17 9.43 -15.88
C GLN A 87 -3.00 8.78 -14.77
N VAL A 88 -2.35 8.04 -13.86
CA VAL A 88 -3.00 7.44 -12.68
C VAL A 88 -3.60 8.53 -11.78
N PHE A 89 -2.85 9.57 -11.42
CA PHE A 89 -3.40 10.65 -10.58
C PHE A 89 -4.52 11.44 -11.26
N LYS A 90 -4.45 11.61 -12.58
CA LYS A 90 -5.53 12.25 -13.32
C LYS A 90 -6.84 11.46 -13.19
N VAL A 91 -6.82 10.15 -13.48
CA VAL A 91 -8.04 9.32 -13.39
C VAL A 91 -8.53 9.17 -11.96
N VAL A 92 -7.62 9.06 -10.98
CA VAL A 92 -7.97 9.06 -9.55
C VAL A 92 -8.61 10.38 -9.14
N GLY A 93 -8.08 11.51 -9.63
CA GLY A 93 -8.66 12.84 -9.40
C GLY A 93 -10.08 12.97 -9.97
N GLU A 94 -10.30 12.47 -11.20
CA GLU A 94 -11.62 12.43 -11.83
C GLU A 94 -12.62 11.52 -11.08
N ALA A 95 -12.14 10.40 -10.54
CA ALA A 95 -12.96 9.50 -9.73
C ALA A 95 -13.34 10.13 -8.39
N LYS A 96 -12.39 10.79 -7.71
CA LYS A 96 -12.64 11.55 -6.47
C LYS A 96 -13.63 12.69 -6.68
N ALA A 97 -13.56 13.40 -7.81
CA ALA A 97 -14.55 14.42 -8.18
C ALA A 97 -15.96 13.86 -8.38
N LYS A 98 -16.10 12.53 -8.57
CA LYS A 98 -17.36 11.79 -8.67
C LYS A 98 -17.69 11.00 -7.39
N GLU A 99 -17.06 11.35 -6.26
CA GLU A 99 -17.28 10.74 -4.94
C GLU A 99 -16.86 9.26 -4.82
N PHE A 100 -16.01 8.79 -5.74
CA PHE A 100 -15.32 7.50 -5.59
C PHE A 100 -14.01 7.68 -4.83
N SER A 101 -13.66 6.72 -3.98
CA SER A 101 -12.40 6.77 -3.23
C SER A 101 -11.19 6.51 -4.13
N ASP A 102 -11.35 5.63 -5.12
CA ASP A 102 -10.25 5.18 -5.98
C ASP A 102 -10.75 4.60 -7.32
N VAL A 103 -9.81 4.14 -8.17
CA VAL A 103 -10.06 3.58 -9.50
C VAL A 103 -9.63 2.11 -9.56
N LEU A 104 -10.53 1.25 -10.02
CA LEU A 104 -10.22 -0.12 -10.41
C LEU A 104 -9.75 -0.16 -11.87
N PHE A 105 -8.53 -0.63 -12.10
CA PHE A 105 -7.98 -0.90 -13.42
C PHE A 105 -8.37 -2.28 -13.92
N LEU A 106 -8.70 -2.32 -15.21
CA LEU A 106 -8.98 -3.54 -15.95
C LEU A 106 -7.88 -3.77 -16.98
N ASP A 107 -7.73 -5.02 -17.41
CA ASP A 107 -6.77 -5.39 -18.44
C ASP A 107 -6.94 -4.54 -19.71
N ALA A 108 -5.84 -4.00 -20.21
CA ALA A 108 -5.89 -3.14 -21.39
C ALA A 108 -6.32 -3.87 -22.68
N ALA A 109 -6.14 -5.19 -22.73
CA ALA A 109 -6.39 -5.99 -23.93
C ALA A 109 -7.89 -6.18 -24.21
N THR A 110 -8.69 -6.41 -23.17
CA THR A 110 -10.11 -6.75 -23.30
C THR A 110 -11.02 -5.83 -22.48
N GLY A 111 -10.50 -5.19 -21.43
CA GLY A 111 -11.26 -4.39 -20.48
C GLY A 111 -12.30 -5.20 -19.72
N LYS A 112 -12.04 -6.48 -19.45
CA LYS A 112 -13.00 -7.42 -18.86
C LYS A 112 -12.49 -8.13 -17.61
N ASN A 113 -11.20 -8.04 -17.32
CA ASN A 113 -10.56 -8.68 -16.18
C ASN A 113 -9.96 -7.61 -15.28
N ILE A 114 -10.05 -7.81 -13.96
CA ILE A 114 -9.51 -6.87 -12.97
C ILE A 114 -7.99 -7.04 -12.84
N GLU A 115 -7.27 -5.94 -12.63
CA GLU A 115 -5.81 -5.96 -12.41
C GLU A 115 -5.43 -5.34 -11.06
N GLU A 116 -5.64 -4.04 -10.87
CA GLU A 116 -5.20 -3.31 -9.67
C GLU A 116 -6.19 -2.19 -9.28
N VAL A 117 -6.10 -1.68 -8.06
CA VAL A 117 -6.83 -0.49 -7.60
C VAL A 117 -5.82 0.62 -7.34
N ALA A 118 -5.69 1.55 -8.30
CA ALA A 118 -4.64 2.55 -8.34
C ALA A 118 -3.24 2.04 -7.95
N SER A 119 -2.76 2.36 -6.75
CA SER A 119 -1.44 1.94 -6.25
C SER A 119 -1.48 0.68 -5.37
N CYS A 120 -2.59 -0.07 -5.38
CA CYS A 120 -2.80 -1.27 -4.59
C CYS A 120 -3.12 -2.49 -5.46
N ASN A 121 -2.69 -3.67 -5.01
CA ASN A 121 -3.21 -4.93 -5.54
C ASN A 121 -4.63 -5.18 -5.00
N ILE A 122 -5.44 -5.95 -5.73
CA ILE A 122 -6.82 -6.30 -5.36
C ILE A 122 -6.98 -7.81 -5.11
N PHE A 123 -7.87 -8.14 -4.19
CA PHE A 123 -8.29 -9.50 -3.85
C PHE A 123 -9.80 -9.58 -3.80
N ILE A 124 -10.35 -10.71 -4.23
CA ILE A 124 -11.76 -11.08 -4.06
C ILE A 124 -11.87 -12.36 -3.24
N ILE A 125 -12.96 -12.50 -2.49
CA ILE A 125 -13.25 -13.70 -1.70
C ILE A 125 -14.59 -14.27 -2.13
N LYS A 126 -14.63 -15.60 -2.35
CA LYS A 126 -15.86 -16.36 -2.57
C LYS A 126 -15.82 -17.65 -1.74
N GLY A 127 -16.62 -17.75 -0.70
CA GLY A 127 -16.56 -18.85 0.25
C GLY A 127 -15.18 -18.96 0.92
N ASN A 128 -14.47 -20.08 0.70
CA ASN A 128 -13.13 -20.31 1.23
C ASN A 128 -11.99 -19.95 0.25
N LEU A 129 -12.33 -19.45 -0.94
CA LEU A 129 -11.37 -19.11 -1.99
C LEU A 129 -11.09 -17.60 -1.98
N ILE A 130 -9.81 -17.26 -1.85
CA ILE A 130 -9.27 -15.91 -2.05
C ILE A 130 -8.58 -15.89 -3.41
N SER A 131 -9.01 -15.01 -4.30
CA SER A 131 -8.39 -14.85 -5.62
C SER A 131 -7.77 -13.47 -5.78
N THR A 132 -6.61 -13.40 -6.42
CA THR A 132 -5.96 -12.14 -6.83
C THR A 132 -5.44 -12.26 -8.26
N PRO A 133 -5.37 -11.16 -9.04
CA PRO A 133 -4.84 -11.19 -10.39
C PRO A 133 -3.43 -11.79 -10.47
N ALA A 134 -3.23 -12.73 -11.40
CA ALA A 134 -1.94 -13.40 -11.61
C ALA A 134 -0.89 -12.47 -12.21
N LEU A 135 0.37 -12.61 -11.78
CA LEU A 135 1.48 -11.79 -12.26
C LEU A 135 2.00 -12.19 -13.66
N SER A 136 1.47 -13.27 -14.25
CA SER A 136 1.94 -13.83 -15.52
C SER A 136 1.78 -12.91 -16.73
N SER A 137 0.87 -11.91 -16.65
CA SER A 137 0.72 -10.90 -17.70
C SER A 137 1.86 -9.87 -17.71
N GLY A 138 2.57 -9.70 -16.58
CA GLY A 138 3.57 -8.65 -16.40
C GLY A 138 3.01 -7.23 -16.26
N THR A 139 1.68 -7.06 -16.20
CA THR A 139 0.99 -5.76 -16.08
C THR A 139 0.70 -5.36 -14.64
N ILE A 140 0.72 -6.31 -13.72
CA ILE A 140 0.40 -6.12 -12.30
C ILE A 140 1.69 -6.04 -11.49
N LEU A 141 1.75 -5.11 -10.56
CA LEU A 141 2.90 -4.99 -9.68
C LEU A 141 2.95 -6.13 -8.66
N ALA A 142 4.10 -6.81 -8.56
CA ALA A 142 4.37 -7.80 -7.53
C ALA A 142 4.55 -7.17 -6.13
N GLY A 143 3.44 -6.81 -5.47
CA GLY A 143 3.45 -6.15 -4.16
C GLY A 143 3.96 -7.06 -3.03
N VAL A 144 4.79 -6.50 -2.13
CA VAL A 144 5.28 -7.22 -0.93
C VAL A 144 4.14 -7.52 0.04
N THR A 145 3.22 -6.56 0.22
CA THR A 145 2.03 -6.73 1.05
C THR A 145 1.10 -7.81 0.48
N ARG A 146 0.92 -7.85 -0.85
CA ARG A 146 0.20 -8.91 -1.56
C ARG A 146 0.79 -10.28 -1.24
N GLN A 147 2.11 -10.44 -1.38
CA GLN A 147 2.80 -11.69 -1.08
C GLN A 147 2.60 -12.10 0.39
N SER A 148 2.76 -11.16 1.32
CA SER A 148 2.58 -11.42 2.76
C SER A 148 1.16 -11.88 3.08
N VAL A 149 0.15 -11.26 2.45
CA VAL A 149 -1.26 -11.63 2.64
C VAL A 149 -1.58 -13.01 2.07
N ILE A 150 -1.02 -13.38 0.92
CA ILE A 150 -1.16 -14.73 0.34
C ILE A 150 -0.64 -15.79 1.32
N GLU A 151 0.54 -15.55 1.91
CA GLU A 151 1.14 -16.49 2.86
C GLU A 151 0.34 -16.60 4.16
N ILE A 152 -0.09 -15.47 4.74
CA ILE A 152 -0.94 -15.47 5.94
C ILE A 152 -2.27 -16.19 5.66
N ALA A 153 -2.91 -15.92 4.52
CA ALA A 153 -4.16 -16.57 4.15
C ALA A 153 -4.00 -18.10 4.02
N GLY A 154 -2.91 -18.56 3.41
CA GLY A 154 -2.57 -19.98 3.36
C GLY A 154 -2.37 -20.61 4.74
N ASP A 155 -1.64 -19.92 5.63
CA ASP A 155 -1.42 -20.38 7.01
C ASP A 155 -2.73 -20.48 7.82
N LEU A 156 -3.76 -19.69 7.47
CA LEU A 156 -5.11 -19.76 8.06
C LEU A 156 -6.02 -20.81 7.42
N GLY A 157 -5.57 -21.51 6.38
CA GLY A 157 -6.33 -22.58 5.71
C GLY A 157 -7.25 -22.09 4.59
N TYR A 158 -7.13 -20.84 4.14
CA TYR A 158 -7.82 -20.38 2.93
C TYR A 158 -7.17 -20.96 1.68
N GLN A 159 -7.99 -21.23 0.66
CA GLN A 159 -7.46 -21.50 -0.68
C GLN A 159 -7.11 -20.17 -1.32
N VAL A 160 -5.88 -20.04 -1.82
CA VAL A 160 -5.42 -18.80 -2.47
C VAL A 160 -5.06 -19.11 -3.92
N GLU A 161 -5.69 -18.39 -4.85
CA GLU A 161 -5.45 -18.54 -6.28
C GLU A 161 -4.99 -17.22 -6.91
N GLU A 162 -3.83 -17.27 -7.54
CA GLU A 162 -3.37 -16.24 -8.47
C GLU A 162 -3.89 -16.59 -9.86
N ARG A 163 -4.90 -15.87 -10.36
CA ARG A 163 -5.57 -16.18 -11.64
C ARG A 163 -6.05 -14.93 -12.36
N THR A 164 -6.44 -15.07 -13.63
CA THR A 164 -7.25 -14.04 -14.29
C THR A 164 -8.63 -14.00 -13.65
N ILE A 165 -9.10 -12.79 -13.33
CA ILE A 165 -10.37 -12.58 -12.64
C ILE A 165 -11.27 -11.70 -13.52
N PRO A 166 -12.29 -12.28 -14.17
CA PRO A 166 -13.31 -11.52 -14.87
C PRO A 166 -14.05 -10.56 -13.93
N VAL A 167 -14.55 -9.45 -14.47
CA VAL A 167 -15.39 -8.52 -13.69
C VAL A 167 -16.65 -9.22 -13.15
N ASP A 168 -17.20 -10.22 -13.84
CA ASP A 168 -18.36 -10.96 -13.36
C ASP A 168 -18.09 -11.66 -12.02
N ASP A 169 -16.91 -12.28 -11.85
CA ASP A 169 -16.48 -12.87 -10.57
C ASP A 169 -16.40 -11.81 -9.45
N LEU A 170 -15.92 -10.61 -9.78
CA LEU A 170 -15.86 -9.49 -8.85
C LEU A 170 -17.27 -9.02 -8.43
N LEU A 171 -18.23 -9.02 -9.34
CA LEU A 171 -19.62 -8.63 -9.05
C LEU A 171 -20.34 -9.68 -8.18
N GLU A 172 -19.86 -10.92 -8.16
CA GLU A 172 -20.40 -12.02 -7.37
C GLU A 172 -19.62 -12.30 -6.08
N ALA A 173 -18.51 -11.61 -5.83
CA ALA A 173 -17.67 -11.80 -4.65
C ALA A 173 -18.42 -11.52 -3.34
N ASP A 174 -18.08 -12.27 -2.29
CA ASP A 174 -18.64 -12.08 -0.94
C ASP A 174 -17.94 -10.90 -0.23
N GLU A 175 -16.65 -10.74 -0.48
CA GLU A 175 -15.79 -9.71 0.10
C GLU A 175 -14.69 -9.31 -0.89
N VAL A 176 -14.30 -8.04 -0.87
CA VAL A 176 -13.23 -7.49 -1.70
C VAL A 176 -12.34 -6.62 -0.84
N PHE A 177 -11.02 -6.71 -1.03
CA PHE A 177 -10.06 -5.87 -0.33
C PHE A 177 -8.85 -5.57 -1.20
N CYS A 178 -8.14 -4.50 -0.86
CA CYS A 178 -6.92 -4.08 -1.52
C CYS A 178 -5.73 -4.15 -0.56
N THR A 179 -4.54 -4.37 -1.10
CA THR A 179 -3.29 -4.37 -0.32
C THR A 179 -2.29 -3.40 -0.93
N GLY A 180 -1.64 -2.63 -0.08
CA GLY A 180 -0.58 -1.71 -0.47
C GLY A 180 0.19 -1.29 0.76
N THR A 181 1.43 -0.83 0.62
CA THR A 181 2.28 -0.52 1.79
C THR A 181 1.68 0.59 2.66
N ALA A 182 1.04 1.60 2.06
CA ALA A 182 0.44 2.72 2.79
C ALA A 182 -0.86 2.35 3.52
N VAL A 183 -1.67 1.49 2.93
CA VAL A 183 -2.98 1.09 3.50
C VAL A 183 -2.92 -0.22 4.27
N VAL A 184 -1.80 -0.94 4.16
CA VAL A 184 -1.62 -2.34 4.57
C VAL A 184 -2.65 -3.25 3.91
N LEU A 185 -3.87 -3.28 4.44
CA LEU A 185 -4.99 -3.99 3.87
C LEU A 185 -6.27 -3.18 4.12
N GLN A 186 -6.96 -2.80 3.05
CA GLN A 186 -8.17 -1.99 3.10
C GLN A 186 -9.36 -2.75 2.49
N ALA A 187 -10.44 -2.90 3.24
CA ALA A 187 -11.69 -3.47 2.71
C ALA A 187 -12.32 -2.53 1.67
N VAL A 188 -12.89 -3.10 0.61
CA VAL A 188 -13.64 -2.39 -0.42
C VAL A 188 -15.13 -2.58 -0.16
N ASN A 189 -15.81 -1.49 0.19
CA ASN A 189 -17.24 -1.54 0.54
C ASN A 189 -18.15 -1.65 -0.67
N SER A 190 -17.76 -1.06 -1.81
CA SER A 190 -18.56 -1.09 -3.03
C SER A 190 -17.72 -0.82 -4.27
N ILE A 191 -18.13 -1.39 -5.40
CA ILE A 191 -17.56 -1.10 -6.73
C ILE A 191 -18.68 -0.68 -7.67
N THR A 192 -18.40 0.28 -8.55
CA THR A 192 -19.29 0.67 -9.63
C THR A 192 -18.66 0.34 -10.97
N TYR A 193 -19.36 -0.48 -11.77
CA TYR A 193 -18.94 -0.85 -13.12
C TYR A 193 -20.08 -0.63 -14.11
N GLN A 194 -19.82 0.11 -15.19
CA GLN A 194 -20.82 0.45 -16.22
C GLN A 194 -22.15 1.00 -15.65
N GLY A 195 -22.07 1.82 -14.60
CA GLY A 195 -23.23 2.40 -13.93
C GLY A 195 -23.94 1.48 -12.92
N LYS A 196 -23.56 0.19 -12.84
CA LYS A 196 -24.04 -0.75 -11.84
C LYS A 196 -23.14 -0.70 -10.60
N ARG A 197 -23.69 -0.31 -9.46
CA ARG A 197 -23.01 -0.35 -8.16
C ARG A 197 -23.34 -1.65 -7.43
N ILE A 198 -22.30 -2.32 -6.94
CA ILE A 198 -22.39 -3.47 -6.03
C ILE A 198 -21.81 -3.06 -4.69
N GLU A 199 -22.50 -3.43 -3.61
CA GLU A 199 -22.01 -3.29 -2.24
C GLU A 199 -21.67 -4.67 -1.69
N TYR A 200 -20.54 -4.77 -1.01
CA TYR A 200 -20.06 -6.02 -0.43
C TYR A 200 -20.45 -6.11 1.03
N LYS A 201 -20.93 -7.28 1.44
CA LYS A 201 -21.27 -7.61 2.82
C LYS A 201 -20.56 -8.90 3.17
N PRO A 202 -19.45 -8.82 3.93
CA PRO A 202 -18.70 -10.02 4.31
C PRO A 202 -19.63 -11.04 4.99
N ASN A 203 -19.56 -12.29 4.54
CA ASN A 203 -20.34 -13.37 5.14
C ASN A 203 -19.77 -13.84 6.50
N ALA A 204 -18.49 -13.54 6.76
CA ALA A 204 -17.78 -13.94 7.97
C ALA A 204 -17.76 -12.82 9.02
N GLU A 205 -17.84 -13.22 10.29
CA GLU A 205 -17.68 -12.33 11.44
C GLU A 205 -16.55 -12.83 12.37
N PRO A 206 -15.45 -12.06 12.56
CA PRO A 206 -15.10 -10.87 11.80
C PRO A 206 -14.79 -11.20 10.32
N ALA A 207 -14.92 -10.19 9.47
CA ALA A 207 -14.58 -10.23 8.05
C ALA A 207 -13.15 -10.76 7.81
N VAL A 208 -12.91 -11.41 6.67
CA VAL A 208 -11.62 -12.03 6.39
C VAL A 208 -10.54 -10.98 6.21
N SER A 209 -10.84 -9.87 5.53
CA SER A 209 -9.94 -8.71 5.39
C SER A 209 -9.45 -8.20 6.75
N LEU A 210 -10.36 -8.07 7.72
CA LEU A 210 -10.03 -7.58 9.05
C LEU A 210 -9.11 -8.54 9.82
N LYS A 211 -9.35 -9.86 9.69
CA LYS A 211 -8.48 -10.89 10.27
C LYS A 211 -7.07 -10.81 9.69
N LEU A 212 -6.96 -10.76 8.36
CA LEU A 212 -5.68 -10.66 7.65
C LEU A 212 -4.93 -9.37 8.01
N HIS A 213 -5.63 -8.23 8.04
CA HIS A 213 -5.08 -6.94 8.46
C HIS A 213 -4.51 -7.00 9.89
N SER A 214 -5.29 -7.57 10.82
CA SER A 214 -4.89 -7.66 12.23
C SER A 214 -3.64 -8.53 12.44
N ILE A 215 -3.52 -9.63 11.68
CA ILE A 215 -2.34 -10.49 11.76
C ILE A 215 -1.11 -9.78 11.18
N LEU A 216 -1.23 -9.20 9.99
CA LEU A 216 -0.10 -8.54 9.32
C LEU A 216 0.41 -7.34 10.13
N THR A 217 -0.49 -6.48 10.60
CA THR A 217 -0.11 -5.34 11.46
C THR A 217 0.41 -5.80 12.83
N GLY A 218 -0.13 -6.90 13.36
CA GLY A 218 0.39 -7.52 14.58
C GLY A 218 1.85 -7.97 14.44
N ILE A 219 2.21 -8.57 13.30
CA ILE A 219 3.60 -8.94 12.98
C ILE A 219 4.47 -7.69 12.82
N GLN A 220 4.04 -6.72 12.01
CA GLN A 220 4.77 -5.46 11.75
C GLN A 220 5.07 -4.67 13.03
N THR A 221 4.18 -4.75 14.03
CA THR A 221 4.30 -4.03 15.30
C THR A 221 4.88 -4.88 16.43
N GLY A 222 5.29 -6.12 16.16
CA GLY A 222 5.86 -7.04 17.15
C GLY A 222 4.87 -7.58 18.18
N ARG A 223 3.56 -7.38 18.00
CA ARG A 223 2.49 -7.92 18.86
C ARG A 223 2.21 -9.40 18.59
N ILE A 224 2.51 -9.85 17.37
CA ILE A 224 2.44 -11.25 16.94
C ILE A 224 3.85 -11.67 16.55
N GLU A 225 4.25 -12.87 16.97
CA GLU A 225 5.54 -13.46 16.62
C GLU A 225 5.70 -13.57 15.10
N ASP A 226 6.80 -13.05 14.58
CA ASP A 226 7.17 -13.21 13.18
C ASP A 226 7.82 -14.57 12.93
N LYS A 227 7.05 -15.49 12.36
CA LYS A 227 7.51 -16.84 11.99
C LYS A 227 8.14 -16.92 10.60
N LYS A 228 8.09 -15.83 9.84
CA LYS A 228 8.52 -15.78 8.42
C LYS A 228 9.83 -15.01 8.25
N GLY A 229 10.30 -14.31 9.28
CA GLY A 229 11.53 -13.53 9.25
C GLY A 229 11.42 -12.27 8.38
N TRP A 230 10.23 -11.66 8.37
CA TRP A 230 9.94 -10.42 7.64
C TRP A 230 10.39 -9.16 8.38
N THR A 231 10.48 -9.23 9.70
CA THR A 231 10.87 -8.12 10.57
C THR A 231 12.37 -8.16 10.85
N VAL A 232 12.98 -6.98 10.84
CA VAL A 232 14.39 -6.79 11.17
C VAL A 232 14.49 -5.65 12.16
N LEU A 233 15.21 -5.87 13.26
CA LEU A 233 15.54 -4.79 14.18
C LEU A 233 16.58 -3.88 13.51
N VAL A 234 16.28 -2.59 13.51
CA VAL A 234 17.20 -1.57 13.02
C VAL A 234 17.98 -1.06 14.23
N ASP A 235 19.31 -1.13 14.15
CA ASP A 235 20.25 -0.63 15.15
C ASP A 235 20.36 0.90 15.14
#